data_AF-T1E7T8-F1
#
_entry.id   AF-T1E7T8-F1
#
_cell.length_a   1.000
_cell.length_b   1.000
_cell.length_c   1.000
_cell.angle_alpha   90.00
_cell.angle_beta   90.00
_cell.angle_gamma   90.00
#
_symmetry.space_group_name_H-M   'P 1'
#
loop_
_entity.id
_entity.type
_entity.pdbx_description
1 polymer ?
#
loop_
_entity_poly.entity_id
_entity_poly.type
_entity_poly.pdbx_seq_one_letter_code
_entity_poly.pdbx_strand_id
1 'polypeptide(L)'
;MDTASYDEFGNYIGPDLESDEEDDQSVYGQPDQQDDDEDEEPMEDDGPEPEEEQDKRSKAIVLHEDKRYYPTSLEVYGEEVETIVQEEDAQPLDKPLIEPAKR
;
A
#
# COMPACT_ATOMS: atom_id res chain seq x y z
N MET A 1 10.61 27.40 17.14
CA MET A 1 10.28 25.96 17.15
C MET A 1 11.17 25.33 18.20
N ASP A 2 10.63 25.09 19.38
CA ASP A 2 11.36 24.44 20.47
C ASP A 2 11.49 22.95 20.15
N THR A 3 12.69 22.55 19.71
CA THR A 3 13.00 21.16 19.33
C THR A 3 12.99 20.19 20.51
N ALA A 4 12.86 20.70 21.75
CA ALA A 4 12.76 19.89 22.95
C ALA A 4 11.36 19.27 23.15
N SER A 5 10.34 19.78 22.45
CA SER A 5 8.96 19.27 22.56
C SER A 5 8.63 18.21 21.52
N TYR A 6 9.61 17.78 20.70
CA TYR A 6 9.44 16.79 19.66
C TYR A 6 10.52 15.71 19.77
N ASP A 7 10.12 14.45 19.64
CA ASP A 7 11.05 13.31 19.56
C ASP A 7 11.76 13.25 18.18
N GLU A 8 12.77 12.39 18.03
CA GLU A 8 13.54 12.17 16.80
C GLU A 8 12.65 11.78 15.60
N PHE A 9 11.49 11.18 15.87
CA PHE A 9 10.49 10.84 14.86
C PHE A 9 9.51 11.97 14.53
N GLY A 10 9.65 13.15 15.15
CA GLY A 10 8.79 14.31 14.91
C GLY A 10 7.45 14.29 15.65
N ASN A 11 7.23 13.34 16.56
CA ASN A 11 6.04 13.28 17.41
C ASN A 11 6.15 14.29 18.55
N TYR A 12 5.05 14.98 18.87
CA TYR A 12 5.01 15.94 19.98
C TYR A 12 5.01 15.19 21.33
N ILE A 13 6.02 15.46 22.16
CA ILE A 13 6.21 14.89 23.51
C ILE A 13 6.08 15.95 24.61
N GLY A 14 5.63 17.15 24.24
CA GLY A 14 5.41 18.25 25.19
C GLY A 14 4.17 18.03 26.07
N PRO A 15 3.95 18.92 27.06
CA PRO A 15 2.74 18.87 27.87
C PRO A 15 1.49 18.96 26.98
N ASP A 16 0.41 18.27 27.41
CA ASP A 16 -0.88 18.26 26.72
C ASP A 16 -1.29 19.69 26.40
N LEU A 17 -1.43 19.99 25.11
CA LEU A 17 -1.94 21.27 24.68
C LEU A 17 -3.41 21.32 25.09
N GLU A 18 -3.87 22.49 25.56
CA GLU A 18 -5.29 22.72 25.75
C GLU A 18 -5.95 22.57 24.37
N SER A 19 -6.57 21.43 24.12
CA SER A 19 -7.25 21.12 22.87
C SER A 19 -8.34 22.17 22.64
N ASP A 20 -8.16 23.00 21.62
CA ASP A 20 -9.24 23.83 21.09
C ASP A 20 -10.21 22.88 20.39
N GLU A 21 -11.47 22.86 20.81
CA GLU A 21 -12.52 21.88 20.41
C GLU A 21 -12.91 21.93 18.90
N GLU A 22 -12.10 22.55 18.04
CA GLU A 22 -12.39 22.76 16.62
C GLU A 22 -11.43 22.04 15.64
N ASP A 23 -10.43 21.27 16.11
CA ASP A 23 -9.54 20.50 15.23
C ASP A 23 -9.83 18.98 15.27
N ASP A 24 -11.05 18.63 14.86
CA ASP A 24 -11.49 17.25 14.65
C ASP A 24 -10.99 16.70 13.29
N GLN A 25 -9.72 16.93 12.98
CA GLN A 25 -9.02 16.35 11.84
C GLN A 25 -7.88 15.46 12.34
N SER A 26 -8.27 14.28 12.82
CA SER A 26 -7.39 13.11 12.85
C SER A 26 -6.82 12.86 11.46
N VAL A 27 -5.63 13.39 11.17
CA VAL A 27 -4.94 13.15 9.89
C VAL A 27 -4.49 11.69 9.73
N TYR A 28 -4.59 10.91 10.81
CA TYR A 28 -4.53 9.45 10.79
C TYR A 28 -5.72 8.90 11.56
N GLY A 29 -6.77 8.51 10.81
CA GLY A 29 -7.96 7.88 11.37
C GLY A 29 -7.60 6.58 12.09
N GLN A 30 -7.67 6.61 13.42
CA GLN A 30 -7.76 5.44 14.26
C GLN A 30 -8.89 5.70 15.25
N PRO A 31 -9.98 4.92 15.26
CA PRO A 31 -11.02 5.10 16.26
C PRO A 31 -10.46 4.63 17.61
N ASP A 32 -10.40 5.56 18.57
CA ASP A 32 -10.28 5.26 19.99
C ASP A 32 -11.40 4.29 20.39
N GLN A 33 -11.05 3.03 20.64
CA GLN A 33 -11.89 2.13 21.43
C GLN A 33 -11.70 2.50 22.90
N GLN A 34 -12.49 3.47 23.35
CA GLN A 34 -12.79 3.64 24.76
C GLN A 34 -13.96 2.72 25.08
N ASP A 35 -13.69 1.73 25.92
CA ASP A 35 -14.68 0.91 26.60
C ASP A 35 -15.64 1.82 27.38
N ASP A 36 -16.89 1.90 26.95
CA ASP A 36 -18.02 2.28 27.80
C ASP A 36 -19.11 1.22 27.60
N ASP A 37 -19.30 0.42 28.64
CA ASP A 37 -20.42 -0.49 28.82
C ASP A 37 -21.74 0.31 28.89
N GLU A 38 -22.84 -0.34 28.49
CA GLU A 38 -24.25 0.09 28.58
C GLU A 38 -24.85 0.77 27.33
N ASP A 39 -25.14 -0.02 26.29
CA ASP A 39 -26.51 -0.05 25.74
C ASP A 39 -26.80 -1.36 24.99
N GLU A 40 -27.92 -1.99 25.37
CA GLU A 40 -28.41 -3.28 24.92
C GLU A 40 -28.97 -3.21 23.48
N GLU A 41 -28.39 -4.00 22.56
CA GLU A 41 -29.13 -4.53 21.40
C GLU A 41 -28.84 -6.03 21.30
N PRO A 42 -29.84 -6.93 21.49
CA PRO A 42 -29.62 -8.35 21.34
C PRO A 42 -29.50 -8.65 19.84
N MET A 43 -28.26 -8.75 19.35
CA MET A 43 -27.97 -9.31 18.03
C MET A 43 -28.50 -10.75 17.99
N GLU A 44 -29.62 -10.87 17.29
CA GLU A 44 -30.38 -12.08 17.07
C GLU A 44 -29.50 -13.12 16.36
N ASP A 45 -29.56 -14.33 16.91
CA ASP A 45 -29.09 -15.60 16.37
C ASP A 45 -29.19 -15.69 14.83
N ASP A 46 -28.04 -15.71 14.15
CA ASP A 46 -27.91 -16.41 12.88
C ASP A 46 -26.73 -17.37 12.97
N GLY A 47 -26.99 -18.62 12.59
CA GLY A 47 -26.23 -19.79 13.00
C GLY A 47 -24.79 -19.87 12.45
N PRO A 48 -24.07 -20.97 12.73
CA PRO A 48 -22.74 -21.18 12.17
C PRO A 48 -22.86 -21.36 10.65
N GLU A 49 -22.70 -20.27 9.90
CA GLU A 49 -22.41 -20.36 8.47
C GLU A 49 -21.14 -21.21 8.28
N PRO A 50 -21.15 -22.17 7.35
CA PRO A 50 -19.96 -22.95 7.06
C PRO A 50 -18.92 -21.98 6.51
N GLU A 51 -17.85 -21.72 7.28
CA GLU A 51 -16.67 -21.01 6.81
C GLU A 51 -16.18 -21.69 5.52
N GLU A 52 -16.51 -21.09 4.38
CA GLU A 52 -15.96 -21.52 3.10
C GLU A 52 -14.43 -21.39 3.20
N GLU A 53 -13.75 -22.52 3.09
CA GLU A 53 -12.30 -22.72 3.24
C GLU A 53 -11.47 -22.02 2.12
N GLN A 54 -11.77 -20.77 1.76
CA GLN A 54 -11.18 -20.11 0.59
C GLN A 54 -10.29 -18.90 0.85
N ASP A 55 -10.13 -18.41 2.08
CA ASP A 55 -9.21 -17.30 2.34
C ASP A 55 -8.39 -17.47 3.63
N LYS A 56 -7.61 -18.55 3.68
CA LYS A 56 -6.39 -18.59 4.51
C LYS A 56 -5.21 -17.92 3.79
N ARG A 57 -5.46 -16.87 3.00
CA ARG A 57 -4.37 -15.96 2.61
C ARG A 57 -3.96 -15.25 3.89
N SER A 58 -2.83 -15.66 4.45
CA SER A 58 -2.20 -14.97 5.57
C SER A 58 -2.25 -13.46 5.31
N LYS A 59 -2.82 -12.68 6.24
CA LYS A 59 -2.79 -11.20 6.22
C LYS A 59 -1.36 -10.69 6.48
N ALA A 60 -0.41 -11.17 5.67
CA ALA A 60 0.97 -10.80 5.74
C ALA A 60 1.10 -9.35 5.26
N ILE A 61 1.76 -8.52 6.07
CA ILE A 61 1.99 -7.12 5.75
C ILE A 61 3.04 -7.07 4.64
N VAL A 62 2.75 -6.33 3.56
CA VAL A 62 3.68 -6.07 2.45
C VAL A 62 4.39 -4.74 2.71
N LEU A 63 5.73 -4.76 2.70
CA LEU A 63 6.54 -3.55 2.82
C LEU A 63 6.26 -2.59 1.65
N HIS A 64 6.42 -1.30 1.89
CA HIS A 64 6.12 -0.27 0.88
C HIS A 64 6.94 -0.43 -0.42
N GLU A 65 8.19 -0.90 -0.32
CA GLU A 65 9.08 -1.18 -1.46
C GLU A 65 8.62 -2.39 -2.30
N ASP A 66 7.92 -3.34 -1.66
CA ASP A 66 7.42 -4.56 -2.30
C ASP A 66 5.97 -4.43 -2.80
N LYS A 67 5.35 -3.25 -2.65
CA LYS A 67 3.99 -3.00 -3.14
C LYS A 67 3.97 -2.99 -4.67
N ARG A 68 3.47 -4.08 -5.25
CA ARG A 68 3.19 -4.19 -6.68
C ARG A 68 1.86 -3.49 -7.00
N TYR A 69 1.94 -2.34 -7.69
CA TYR A 69 0.77 -1.54 -8.05
C TYR A 69 0.09 -1.98 -9.35
N TYR A 70 0.83 -2.64 -10.23
CA TYR A 70 0.34 -3.05 -11.55
C TYR A 70 0.43 -4.58 -11.69
N PRO A 71 -0.55 -5.20 -12.38
CA PRO A 71 -0.46 -6.60 -12.77
C PRO A 71 0.75 -6.86 -13.65
N THR A 72 1.21 -8.11 -13.65
CA THR A 72 2.27 -8.55 -14.55
C THR A 72 1.78 -8.61 -15.99
N SER A 73 2.69 -8.52 -16.97
CA SER A 73 2.32 -8.58 -18.39
C SER A 73 1.64 -9.90 -18.78
N LEU A 74 2.01 -11.01 -18.12
CA LEU A 74 1.39 -12.32 -18.32
C LEU A 74 -0.08 -12.34 -17.86
N GLU A 75 -0.40 -11.71 -16.73
CA GLU A 75 -1.77 -11.63 -16.23
C GLU A 75 -2.67 -10.77 -17.14
N VAL A 76 -2.09 -9.80 -17.85
CA VAL A 76 -2.84 -8.91 -18.75
C VAL A 76 -3.06 -9.55 -20.13
N TYR A 77 -2.02 -10.18 -20.71
CA TYR A 77 -2.07 -10.68 -22.08
C TYR A 77 -2.28 -12.20 -22.22
N GLY A 78 -1.99 -12.99 -21.18
CA GLY A 78 -2.08 -14.44 -21.19
C GLY A 78 -0.87 -15.15 -21.81
N GLU A 79 -0.86 -16.49 -21.72
CA GLU A 79 0.26 -17.34 -22.16
C GLU A 79 0.43 -17.42 -23.69
N GLU A 80 -0.61 -17.07 -24.46
CA GLU A 80 -0.58 -17.11 -25.93
C GLU A 80 0.26 -15.98 -26.55
N VAL A 81 0.61 -14.96 -25.75
CA VAL A 81 1.33 -13.77 -26.21
C VAL A 81 2.70 -13.70 -25.53
N GLU A 82 3.76 -13.69 -26.34
CA GLU A 82 5.11 -13.48 -25.84
C GLU A 82 5.35 -11.99 -25.55
N THR A 83 5.55 -11.66 -24.28
CA THR A 83 5.88 -10.30 -23.84
C THR A 83 7.39 -10.17 -23.62
N ILE A 84 8.07 -9.38 -24.47
CA ILE A 84 9.52 -9.14 -24.40
C ILE A 84 9.77 -7.72 -23.88
N VAL A 85 10.63 -7.58 -22.86
CA VAL A 85 11.09 -6.28 -22.34
C VAL A 85 12.53 -6.04 -22.83
N GLN A 86 12.77 -4.94 -23.55
CA GLN A 86 14.10 -4.52 -24.00
C GLN A 86 14.43 -3.16 -23.38
N GLU A 87 15.32 -3.17 -22.38
CA GLU A 87 15.73 -1.95 -21.67
C GLU A 87 16.81 -1.16 -22.43
N GLU A 88 17.59 -1.85 -23.26
CA GLU A 88 18.70 -1.27 -24.03
C GLU A 88 18.61 -1.65 -25.50
N ASP A 89 19.22 -0.82 -26.34
CA ASP A 89 19.27 -1.03 -27.78
C ASP A 89 20.18 -2.20 -28.14
N ALA A 90 19.75 -3.01 -29.13
CA ALA A 90 20.56 -4.12 -29.64
C ALA A 90 21.75 -3.68 -30.51
N GLN A 91 21.81 -2.40 -30.91
CA GLN A 91 22.88 -1.85 -31.74
C GLN A 91 23.28 -0.45 -31.25
N PRO A 92 24.59 -0.16 -31.14
CA PRO A 92 25.05 1.18 -30.80
C PRO A 92 24.81 2.15 -31.95
N LEU A 93 24.70 3.45 -31.64
CA LEU A 93 24.46 4.51 -32.61
C LEU A 93 25.54 4.65 -33.69
N ASP A 94 26.77 4.24 -33.39
CA ASP A 94 27.88 4.27 -34.36
C ASP A 94 27.71 3.25 -35.50
N LYS A 95 26.89 2.22 -35.30
CA LYS A 95 26.66 1.18 -36.31
C LYS A 95 25.41 1.53 -37.12
N PRO A 96 25.52 1.69 -38.46
CA PRO A 96 24.37 1.95 -39.28
C PRO A 96 23.46 0.72 -39.39
N LEU A 97 22.14 0.94 -39.50
CA LEU A 97 21.16 -0.14 -39.68
C LEU A 97 21.34 -0.88 -41.01
N ILE A 98 21.73 -0.16 -42.07
CA ILE A 98 22.05 -0.72 -43.39
C ILE A 98 23.50 -0.39 -43.68
N GLU A 99 24.29 -1.42 -43.98
CA GLU A 99 25.70 -1.22 -44.32
C GLU A 99 25.84 -0.41 -45.62
N PRO A 100 26.74 0.59 -45.65
CA PRO A 100 27.00 1.33 -46.88
C PRO A 100 27.64 0.43 -47.93
N ALA A 101 27.31 0.66 -49.20
CA ALA A 101 27.96 -0.03 -50.31
C ALA A 101 29.47 0.26 -50.28
N LYS A 102 30.29 -0.80 -50.24
CA LYS A 102 31.74 -0.67 -50.38
C LYS A 102 32.03 -0.17 -51.79
N ARG A 103 32.69 0.98 -51.90
CA ARG A 103 33.12 1.56 -53.17
C ARG A 103 34.47 1.00 -53.61
#